data_AF-A0A0M8WL94-F1
#
_entry.id   AF-A0A0M8WL94-F1
#
_cell.length_a   1.000
_cell.length_b   1.000
_cell.length_c   1.000
_cell.angle_alpha   90.00
_cell.angle_beta   90.00
_cell.angle_gamma   90.00
#
_symmetry.space_group_name_H-M   'P 1'
#
loop_
_entity.id
_entity.type
_entity.pdbx_description
1 polymer ?
#
loop_
_entity_poly.entity_id
_entity_poly.type
_entity_poly.pdbx_seq_one_letter_code
_entity_poly.pdbx_strand_id
1 'polypeptide(L)' 'MSLSDKIGNKAEELGGKAKEVTGETVGDERLADEGRADQAKAALKDGVEKVKDAVGGIVDDVAKHLKK' A
#
# COMPACT_ATOMS: atom_id res chain seq x y z
N MET A 1 47.80 -15.47 -4.21
CA MET A 1 46.37 -15.27 -3.90
C MET A 1 45.60 -16.48 -4.40
N SER A 2 44.99 -17.22 -3.49
CA SER A 2 44.53 -18.60 -3.73
C SER A 2 43.18 -18.63 -4.44
N LEU A 3 42.88 -19.74 -5.14
CA LEU A 3 41.56 -19.99 -5.74
C LEU A 3 40.45 -19.97 -4.67
N SER A 4 40.77 -20.35 -3.43
CA SER A 4 39.85 -20.30 -2.30
C SER A 4 39.42 -18.87 -1.94
N ASP A 5 40.32 -17.88 -2.04
CA ASP A 5 39.96 -16.46 -1.83
C ASP A 5 39.01 -15.96 -2.93
N LYS A 6 39.23 -16.40 -4.18
CA LYS A 6 38.36 -16.02 -5.31
C LYS A 6 36.99 -16.68 -5.23
N ILE A 7 36.90 -17.92 -4.75
CA ILE A 7 35.63 -18.63 -4.57
C ILE A 7 34.87 -18.08 -3.36
N GLY A 8 35.56 -17.78 -2.26
CA GLY A 8 34.97 -17.12 -1.09
C GLY A 8 34.36 -15.76 -1.43
N ASN A 9 35.11 -14.89 -2.10
CA ASN A 9 34.62 -13.58 -2.53
C ASN A 9 33.42 -13.69 -3.49
N LYS A 10 33.43 -14.64 -4.43
CA LYS A 10 32.30 -14.88 -5.34
C LYS A 10 31.08 -15.46 -4.63
N ALA A 11 31.27 -16.31 -3.62
CA ALA A 11 30.18 -16.89 -2.85
C ALA A 11 29.55 -15.84 -1.92
N GLU A 12 30.35 -14.95 -1.33
CA GLU A 12 29.84 -13.78 -0.58
C GLU A 12 29.12 -12.78 -1.49
N GLU A 13 29.62 -12.50 -2.69
CA GLU A 13 28.89 -11.69 -3.69
C GLU A 13 27.56 -12.34 -4.10
N LEU A 14 27.55 -13.65 -4.36
CA LEU A 14 26.34 -14.37 -4.77
C LEU A 14 25.33 -14.50 -3.63
N GLY A 15 25.79 -14.78 -2.40
CA GLY A 15 24.94 -14.82 -1.21
C GLY A 15 24.43 -13.44 -0.81
N GLY A 16 25.24 -12.41 -0.98
CA GLY A 16 24.88 -11.00 -0.80
C GLY A 16 23.80 -10.57 -1.77
N LYS A 17 24.00 -10.80 -3.08
CA LYS A 17 22.98 -10.54 -4.11
C LYS A 17 21.73 -11.38 -3.94
N ALA A 18 21.85 -12.63 -3.49
CA ALA A 18 20.69 -13.45 -3.19
C ALA A 18 19.88 -12.88 -2.00
N LYS A 19 20.54 -12.40 -0.94
CA LYS A 19 19.87 -11.71 0.18
C LYS A 19 19.31 -10.35 -0.21
N GLU A 20 19.98 -9.62 -1.10
CA GLU A 20 19.55 -8.31 -1.59
C GLU A 20 18.33 -8.46 -2.51
N VAL A 21 18.37 -9.40 -3.47
CA VAL A 21 17.21 -9.73 -4.32
C VAL A 21 16.08 -10.31 -3.48
N THR A 22 16.35 -11.20 -2.54
CA THR A 22 15.31 -11.74 -1.65
C THR A 22 14.75 -10.66 -0.72
N GLY A 23 15.56 -9.70 -0.26
CA GLY A 23 15.10 -8.58 0.56
C GLY A 23 14.37 -7.49 -0.24
N GLU A 24 14.69 -7.32 -1.52
CA GLU A 24 14.02 -6.39 -2.43
C GLU A 24 12.71 -6.99 -2.96
N THR A 25 12.63 -8.30 -3.19
CA THR A 25 11.40 -9.00 -3.57
C THR A 25 10.50 -9.35 -2.37
N VAL A 26 11.09 -9.66 -1.21
CA VAL A 26 10.42 -9.59 0.11
C VAL A 26 10.40 -8.13 0.54
N GLY A 27 9.86 -7.28 -0.33
CA GLY A 27 9.43 -5.94 0.02
C GLY A 27 8.27 -6.06 1.00
N ASP A 28 8.62 -6.23 2.27
CA ASP A 28 7.81 -5.91 3.43
C ASP A 28 6.34 -6.36 3.34
N GLU A 29 6.09 -7.67 3.46
CA GLU A 29 4.72 -8.22 3.57
C GLU A 29 3.90 -7.52 4.67
N ARG A 30 4.57 -6.92 5.68
CA ARG A 30 3.91 -6.17 6.76
C ARG A 30 3.52 -4.75 6.33
N LEU A 31 4.38 -3.99 5.64
CA LEU A 31 4.06 -2.67 5.11
C LEU A 31 3.13 -2.71 3.89
N ALA A 32 3.17 -3.78 3.08
CA ALA A 32 2.27 -3.96 1.95
C ALA A 32 0.83 -4.28 2.40
N ASP A 33 0.67 -5.05 3.48
CA ASP A 33 -0.66 -5.33 4.06
C ASP A 33 -1.22 -4.14 4.83
N GLU A 34 -0.41 -3.40 5.61
CA GLU A 34 -0.85 -2.15 6.23
C GLU A 34 -1.22 -1.09 5.18
N GLY A 35 -0.39 -0.93 4.14
CA GLY A 35 -0.64 0.00 3.05
C GLY A 35 -1.91 -0.33 2.25
N ARG A 36 -2.18 -1.62 2.01
CA ARG A 36 -3.44 -2.05 1.37
C ARG A 36 -4.66 -1.84 2.26
N ALA A 37 -4.54 -2.11 3.56
CA ALA A 37 -5.62 -1.89 4.51
C ALA A 37 -5.95 -0.39 4.65
N ASP A 38 -4.95 0.47 4.73
CA ASP A 38 -5.14 1.93 4.80
C ASP A 38 -5.68 2.50 3.49
N GLN A 39 -5.22 2.03 2.33
CA GLN A 39 -5.80 2.44 1.05
C GLN A 39 -7.26 1.99 0.90
N ALA A 40 -7.60 0.78 1.35
CA ALA A 40 -8.98 0.29 1.33
C ALA A 40 -9.88 1.13 2.27
N LYS A 41 -9.38 1.47 3.47
CA LYS A 41 -10.10 2.33 4.42
C LYS A 41 -10.28 3.75 3.90
N ALA A 42 -9.26 4.32 3.26
CA ALA A 42 -9.33 5.65 2.64
C ALA A 42 -10.34 5.67 1.49
N ALA A 43 -10.28 4.69 0.58
CA ALA A 43 -11.23 4.57 -0.52
C ALA A 43 -12.68 4.39 -0.03
N LEU A 44 -12.89 3.60 1.02
CA LEU A 44 -14.21 3.45 1.67
C LEU A 44 -14.69 4.76 2.30
N LYS A 45 -13.82 5.48 3.03
CA LYS A 45 -14.18 6.77 3.62
C LYS A 45 -14.55 7.80 2.56
N ASP A 46 -13.74 7.96 1.52
CA ASP A 46 -14.01 8.91 0.45
C ASP A 46 -15.31 8.57 -0.31
N GLY A 47 -15.56 7.27 -0.54
CA GLY A 47 -16.80 6.81 -1.15
C GLY A 47 -18.03 7.10 -0.28
N VAL A 48 -17.93 6.84 1.03
CA VAL A 48 -19.01 7.10 1.99
C VAL A 48 -19.25 8.59 2.15
N GLU A 49 -18.20 9.42 2.25
CA GLU A 49 -18.36 10.87 2.36
C GLU A 49 -19.03 11.45 1.12
N LYS A 50 -18.62 11.07 -0.09
CA LYS A 50 -19.28 11.53 -1.33
C LYS A 50 -20.75 11.12 -1.41
N VAL A 51 -21.07 9.89 -1.03
CA VAL A 51 -22.47 9.42 -1.01
C VAL A 51 -23.27 10.20 0.03
N LYS A 52 -22.71 10.42 1.23
CA LYS A 52 -23.37 11.15 2.30
C LYS A 52 -23.58 12.62 1.96
N ASP A 53 -22.63 13.25 1.26
CA ASP A 53 -22.75 14.64 0.78
C ASP A 53 -23.80 14.76 -0.33
N ALA A 54 -23.81 13.82 -1.29
CA ALA A 54 -24.81 13.81 -2.36
C ALA A 54 -26.23 13.58 -1.80
N VAL A 55 -26.39 12.62 -0.88
CA VAL A 55 -27.67 12.36 -0.20
C VAL A 55 -28.06 13.54 0.68
N GLY A 56 -27.12 14.11 1.43
CA GLY A 56 -27.33 15.30 2.26
C GLY A 56 -27.82 16.48 1.42
N GLY A 57 -27.15 16.77 0.31
CA GLY A 57 -27.56 17.82 -0.62
C GLY A 57 -28.97 17.63 -1.19
N ILE A 58 -29.31 16.40 -1.61
CA ILE A 58 -30.67 16.08 -2.10
C ILE A 58 -31.71 16.24 -0.99
N VAL A 59 -31.42 15.75 0.21
CA VAL A 59 -32.34 15.86 1.36
C VAL A 59 -32.53 17.32 1.77
N ASP A 60 -31.47 18.13 1.78
CA ASP A 60 -31.54 19.57 2.05
C ASP A 60 -32.35 20.32 0.99
N ASP A 61 -32.18 19.99 -0.30
CA ASP A 61 -32.93 20.62 -1.40
C ASP A 61 -34.42 20.28 -1.32
N VAL A 62 -34.75 19.01 -1.06
CA VAL A 62 -36.12 18.55 -0.83
C VAL A 62 -36.73 19.19 0.41
N ALA A 63 -35.97 19.29 1.51
CA ALA A 63 -36.43 19.92 2.73
C ALA A 63 -36.69 21.42 2.55
N LYS A 64 -35.87 22.12 1.74
CA LYS A 64 -36.11 23.53 1.36
C LYS A 64 -37.35 23.68 0.49
N HIS A 65 -37.55 22.79 -0.48
CA HIS A 65 -38.71 22.84 -1.36
C HIS A 65 -40.03 22.51 -0.63
N LEU A 66 -40.00 21.68 0.41
CA LEU A 66 -41.19 21.35 1.22
C LEU A 66 -41.53 22.39 2.29
N LYS A 67 -40.56 23.22 2.71
CA LYS A 67 -40.77 24.30 3.69
C LYS A 67 -41.15 25.65 3.06
N LYS A 68 -41.15 25.76 1.72
CA LYS A 68 -41.57 26.95 0.98
C LYS A 68 -43.04 26.86 0.62
#